data_AF-A0A7K4M5G0-F1
#
_entry.id   AF-A0A7K4M5G0-F1
#
_cell.length_a   1.000
_cell.length_b   1.000
_cell.length_c   1.000
_cell.angle_alpha   90.00
_cell.angle_beta   90.00
_cell.angle_gamma   90.00
#
_symmetry.space_group_name_H-M   'P 1'
#
loop_
_entity.id
_entity.type
_entity.pdbx_description
1 polymer ?
#
loop_
_entity_poly.entity_id
_entity_poly.type
_entity_poly.pdbx_seq_one_letter_code
_entity_poly.pdbx_strand_id
1 'polypeptide(L)'
;ARGRLEGNAQQLDFTSGPLNSYPTPGSARQVQPAPRIRPSGRDILEKGQKGTVSLLLQLEGISLDRDLPVKRKESKDHEKENVRRIKEIQKKCKEKERAREHSQPKPVKALWKSQKYDNVESKVKAKLQESSPPPIPEALKFLRAYSRCGPGIKPCRPLSPSLARMGAEADVEAGEAEAKIQVEGRSVDFIKHNALNAKRAPLRRSQSLQTLAELLEQKHREQEEYNAKQKGHVPQYLLQRKELWRRQLEEQQRNLPDPDTPPGHVLMPEEQRLQTLGNLKQSKSK
;
A
#
# COMPACT_ATOMS: atom_id res chain seq x y z
N ALA A 1 84.93 0.78 -36.40
CA ALA A 1 84.90 0.74 -37.88
C ALA A 1 83.54 1.22 -38.36
N ARG A 2 83.54 2.13 -39.35
CA ARG A 2 82.51 2.38 -40.39
C ARG A 2 81.05 2.15 -40.00
N GLY A 3 80.26 3.22 -39.84
CA GLY A 3 79.38 3.67 -40.93
C GLY A 3 77.96 3.13 -40.67
N ARG A 4 76.87 3.59 -41.27
CA ARG A 4 76.55 4.68 -42.18
C ARG A 4 75.01 4.67 -42.19
N LEU A 5 74.41 5.85 -42.22
CA LEU A 5 72.98 6.07 -42.38
C LEU A 5 72.44 5.40 -43.65
N GLU A 6 71.27 4.78 -43.59
CA GLU A 6 70.29 4.79 -44.68
C GLU A 6 68.89 5.05 -44.11
N GLY A 7 68.28 6.12 -44.61
CA GLY A 7 66.87 6.44 -44.40
C GLY A 7 66.06 6.08 -45.64
N ASN A 8 64.73 6.00 -45.44
CA ASN A 8 63.68 6.35 -46.40
C ASN A 8 62.37 6.30 -45.59
N ALA A 9 61.82 7.42 -45.13
CA ALA A 9 61.09 8.47 -45.85
C ALA A 9 59.67 8.06 -46.24
N GLN A 10 58.71 8.91 -45.83
CA GLN A 10 57.33 9.10 -46.34
C GLN A 10 56.26 8.14 -45.78
N GLN A 11 55.12 8.57 -45.21
CA GLN A 11 54.42 9.86 -45.24
C GLN A 11 53.76 10.19 -43.89
N LEU A 12 53.84 11.46 -43.53
CA LEU A 12 53.11 12.10 -42.45
C LEU A 12 51.95 12.85 -43.09
N ASP A 13 50.73 12.34 -42.95
CA ASP A 13 49.53 13.14 -43.18
C ASP A 13 49.07 13.72 -41.84
N PHE A 14 49.58 14.92 -41.55
CA PHE A 14 49.07 15.77 -40.48
C PHE A 14 47.88 16.56 -41.03
N THR A 15 46.66 16.08 -40.82
CA THR A 15 45.47 16.94 -40.87
C THR A 15 45.15 17.45 -39.47
N SER A 16 45.52 18.71 -39.28
CA SER A 16 45.13 19.73 -38.28
C SER A 16 43.85 19.50 -37.44
N GLY A 17 44.04 19.42 -36.12
CA GLY A 17 43.33 20.17 -35.05
C GLY A 17 41.88 19.79 -34.65
N PRO A 18 41.40 20.14 -33.43
CA PRO A 18 42.00 21.08 -32.48
C PRO A 18 42.51 20.49 -31.15
N LEU A 19 43.44 21.28 -30.61
CA LEU A 19 44.08 21.30 -29.30
C LEU A 19 43.25 20.81 -28.09
N ASN A 20 43.88 19.91 -27.35
CA ASN A 20 44.10 19.94 -25.89
C ASN A 20 42.92 20.16 -24.94
N SER A 21 42.60 19.08 -24.22
CA SER A 21 42.57 19.14 -22.75
C SER A 21 43.52 18.06 -22.21
N TYR A 22 44.53 18.50 -21.46
CA TYR A 22 45.56 17.69 -20.81
C TYR A 22 45.00 16.51 -20.00
N PRO A 23 45.75 15.40 -19.86
CA PRO A 23 45.28 14.22 -19.14
C PRO A 23 45.35 14.49 -17.63
N THR A 24 44.21 14.44 -16.96
CA THR A 24 44.16 14.34 -15.50
C THR A 24 44.69 12.97 -15.06
N PRO A 25 45.66 12.89 -14.12
CA PRO A 25 46.22 11.62 -13.67
C PRO A 25 45.27 10.97 -12.69
N GLY A 26 44.52 9.97 -13.14
CA GLY A 26 43.59 9.25 -12.26
C GLY A 26 42.65 8.28 -12.96
N SER A 27 43.15 7.37 -13.81
CA SER A 27 42.41 6.15 -14.13
C SER A 27 43.35 5.06 -14.63
N ALA A 28 43.79 4.21 -13.72
CA ALA A 28 44.56 3.01 -14.02
C ALA A 28 43.66 1.88 -14.55
N ARG A 29 42.92 2.13 -15.64
CA ARG A 29 42.24 1.06 -16.39
C ARG A 29 42.53 1.23 -17.87
N GLN A 30 43.45 0.40 -18.36
CA GLN A 30 43.60 0.15 -19.79
C GLN A 30 42.23 -0.20 -20.38
N VAL A 31 41.93 0.34 -21.57
CA VAL A 31 40.76 -0.07 -22.37
C VAL A 31 40.86 -1.59 -22.56
N GLN A 32 40.00 -2.33 -21.88
CA GLN A 32 40.04 -3.79 -21.92
C GLN A 32 39.74 -4.26 -23.36
N PRO A 33 40.56 -5.15 -23.95
CA PRO A 33 40.27 -5.70 -25.26
C PRO A 33 38.96 -6.49 -25.23
N ALA A 34 38.21 -6.44 -26.33
CA ALA A 34 36.94 -7.14 -26.45
C ALA A 34 37.11 -8.66 -26.16
N PRO A 35 36.16 -9.28 -25.42
CA PRO A 35 36.26 -10.69 -25.07
C PRO A 35 36.29 -11.56 -26.34
N ARG A 36 37.27 -12.47 -26.43
CA ARG A 36 37.41 -13.39 -27.57
C ARG A 36 36.38 -14.51 -27.46
N ILE A 37 35.26 -14.35 -28.16
CA ILE A 37 34.13 -15.29 -28.12
C ILE A 37 33.99 -16.01 -29.47
N ARG A 38 33.82 -17.34 -29.42
CA ARG A 38 33.55 -18.17 -30.60
C ARG A 38 32.17 -17.85 -31.19
N PRO A 39 31.92 -18.07 -32.49
CA PRO A 39 30.65 -17.74 -33.14
C PRO A 39 29.40 -18.27 -32.40
N SER A 40 29.49 -19.49 -31.83
CA SER A 40 28.41 -20.12 -31.06
C SER A 40 28.10 -19.46 -29.72
N GLY A 41 29.02 -18.66 -29.16
CA GLY A 41 28.86 -17.97 -27.89
C GLY A 41 28.38 -16.51 -28.00
N ARG A 42 28.19 -16.01 -29.23
CA ARG A 42 27.80 -14.61 -29.47
C ARG A 42 26.42 -14.30 -28.88
N ASP A 43 25.48 -15.23 -29.02
CA ASP A 43 24.12 -15.06 -28.50
C ASP A 43 24.09 -14.95 -26.97
N ILE A 44 25.00 -15.64 -26.29
CA ILE A 44 25.12 -15.61 -24.82
C ILE A 44 25.72 -14.28 -24.38
N LEU A 45 26.75 -13.78 -25.08
CA LEU A 45 27.32 -12.47 -24.83
C LEU A 45 26.27 -11.37 -25.03
N GLU A 46 25.52 -11.40 -26.12
CA GLU A 46 24.50 -10.39 -26.39
C GLU A 46 23.38 -10.40 -25.34
N LYS A 47 22.93 -11.59 -24.91
CA LYS A 47 21.95 -11.73 -23.84
C LYS A 47 22.47 -11.20 -22.50
N GLY A 48 23.74 -11.47 -22.19
CA GLY A 48 24.42 -10.93 -21.01
C GLY A 48 24.52 -9.41 -21.04
N GLN A 49 24.85 -8.83 -22.21
CA GLN A 49 25.05 -7.39 -22.39
C GLN A 49 23.75 -6.56 -22.37
N LYS A 50 22.60 -7.15 -22.72
CA LYS A 50 21.31 -6.44 -22.79
C LYS A 50 20.51 -6.49 -21.48
N GLY A 51 21.06 -7.10 -20.42
CA GLY A 51 20.38 -7.26 -19.13
C GLY A 51 20.68 -6.15 -18.12
N THR A 52 19.84 -6.05 -17.09
CA THR A 52 20.01 -5.11 -15.96
C THR A 52 21.37 -5.22 -15.30
N VAL A 53 21.94 -6.43 -15.23
CA VAL A 53 23.26 -6.69 -14.67
C VAL A 53 24.38 -6.09 -15.53
N SER A 54 24.27 -6.15 -16.85
CA SER A 54 25.22 -5.48 -17.75
C SER A 54 25.13 -3.97 -17.67
N LEU A 55 23.91 -3.41 -17.55
CA LEU A 55 23.73 -1.99 -17.26
C LEU A 55 24.45 -1.62 -15.95
N LEU A 56 24.33 -2.44 -14.91
CA LEU A 56 24.98 -2.22 -13.62
C LEU A 56 26.52 -2.24 -13.72
N LEU A 57 27.08 -3.18 -14.47
CA LEU A 57 28.52 -3.29 -14.75
C LEU A 57 29.03 -2.13 -15.62
N GLN A 58 28.24 -1.64 -16.57
CA GLN A 58 28.55 -0.43 -17.34
C GLN A 58 28.52 0.85 -16.49
N LEU A 59 27.75 0.86 -15.40
CA LEU A 59 27.68 1.96 -14.44
C LEU A 59 28.80 1.89 -13.38
N GLU A 60 29.60 0.81 -13.34
CA GLU A 60 30.72 0.65 -12.42
C GLU A 60 31.85 1.63 -12.76
N GLY A 61 31.83 2.80 -12.10
CA GLY A 61 32.77 3.90 -12.31
C GLY A 61 32.13 5.25 -12.61
N ILE A 62 30.80 5.32 -12.74
CA ILE A 62 30.07 6.58 -12.87
C ILE A 62 29.61 7.00 -11.48
N SER A 63 30.25 8.01 -10.88
CA SER A 63 29.72 8.65 -9.67
C SER A 63 28.39 9.30 -10.03
N LEU A 64 27.28 8.70 -9.57
CA LEU A 64 25.93 9.29 -9.64
C LEU A 64 25.81 10.45 -8.66
N ASP A 65 26.69 11.44 -8.77
CA ASP A 65 26.53 12.73 -8.10
C ASP A 65 26.10 13.74 -9.15
N ARG A 66 24.88 13.54 -9.66
CA ARG A 66 24.10 14.57 -10.33
C ARG A 66 22.65 14.15 -10.36
N ASP A 67 21.81 14.98 -9.78
CA ASP A 67 20.35 14.90 -9.82
C ASP A 67 19.85 14.77 -11.26
N LEU A 68 19.71 13.53 -11.74
CA LEU A 68 18.99 13.27 -12.97
C LEU A 68 17.50 13.36 -12.63
N PRO A 69 16.71 14.18 -13.34
CA PRO A 69 15.29 14.27 -13.09
C PRO A 69 14.68 12.91 -13.40
N VAL A 70 14.28 12.20 -12.34
CA VAL A 70 13.40 11.05 -12.44
C VAL A 70 12.23 11.49 -13.30
N LYS A 71 12.14 10.98 -14.54
CA LYS A 71 10.97 11.21 -15.37
C LYS A 71 9.79 10.60 -14.62
N ARG A 72 9.11 11.44 -13.85
CA ARG A 72 7.85 11.12 -13.21
C ARG A 72 6.97 10.59 -14.34
N LYS A 73 6.55 9.32 -14.23
CA LYS A 73 5.40 8.86 -15.01
C LYS A 73 4.35 9.94 -14.83
N GLU A 74 3.93 10.55 -15.92
CA GLU A 74 2.92 11.61 -15.90
C GLU A 74 1.80 11.16 -14.98
N SER A 75 1.50 12.00 -13.99
CA SER A 75 0.46 11.71 -13.00
C SER A 75 -0.82 11.45 -13.77
N LYS A 76 -1.25 10.20 -13.80
CA LYS A 76 -2.41 9.81 -14.59
C LYS A 76 -3.62 10.44 -13.93
N ASP A 77 -4.36 11.27 -14.67
CA ASP A 77 -5.57 11.91 -14.18
C ASP A 77 -6.65 10.86 -13.91
N HIS A 78 -6.61 10.27 -12.73
CA HIS A 78 -7.52 9.19 -12.34
C HIS A 78 -8.97 9.65 -12.31
N GLU A 79 -9.25 10.94 -12.07
CA GLU A 79 -10.59 11.50 -12.20
C GLU A 79 -11.11 11.40 -13.64
N LYS A 80 -10.29 11.78 -14.62
CA LYS A 80 -10.64 11.72 -16.04
C LYS A 80 -10.79 10.28 -16.53
N GLU A 81 -9.93 9.38 -16.05
CA GLU A 81 -10.03 7.93 -16.30
C GLU A 81 -11.32 7.35 -15.69
N ASN A 82 -11.64 7.70 -14.45
CA ASN A 82 -12.84 7.24 -13.76
C ASN A 82 -14.11 7.72 -14.49
N VAL A 83 -14.14 8.98 -14.94
CA VAL A 83 -15.26 9.50 -15.73
C VAL A 83 -15.41 8.74 -17.05
N ARG A 84 -14.30 8.45 -17.75
CA ARG A 84 -14.32 7.63 -18.97
C ARG A 84 -14.86 6.21 -18.69
N ARG A 85 -14.36 5.59 -17.63
CA ARG A 85 -14.79 4.26 -17.19
C ARG A 85 -16.27 4.20 -16.83
N ILE A 86 -16.79 5.19 -16.09
CA ILE A 86 -18.21 5.28 -15.74
C ILE A 86 -19.06 5.40 -17.02
N LYS A 87 -18.67 6.25 -17.97
CA LYS A 87 -19.37 6.40 -19.26
C LYS A 87 -19.37 5.10 -20.07
N GLU A 88 -18.25 4.37 -20.08
CA GLU A 88 -18.17 3.05 -20.73
C GLU A 88 -19.08 2.02 -20.07
N ILE A 89 -19.14 1.98 -18.73
CA ILE A 89 -20.04 1.08 -18.00
C ILE A 89 -21.49 1.41 -18.33
N GLN A 90 -21.88 2.68 -18.28
CA GLN A 90 -23.23 3.12 -18.65
C GLN A 90 -23.59 2.74 -20.08
N LYS A 91 -22.67 2.95 -21.03
CA LYS A 91 -22.83 2.55 -22.44
C LYS A 91 -23.06 1.04 -22.56
N LYS A 92 -22.23 0.21 -21.91
CA LYS A 92 -22.35 -1.25 -21.91
C LYS A 92 -23.64 -1.74 -21.26
N CYS A 93 -24.08 -1.12 -20.17
CA CYS A 93 -25.35 -1.46 -19.53
C CYS A 93 -26.53 -1.16 -20.45
N LYS A 94 -26.56 0.02 -21.07
CA LYS A 94 -27.59 0.41 -22.04
C LYS A 94 -27.60 -0.50 -23.28
N GLU A 95 -26.44 -0.90 -23.75
CA GLU A 95 -26.29 -1.86 -24.86
C GLU A 95 -26.80 -3.26 -24.47
N LYS A 96 -26.47 -3.75 -23.27
CA LYS A 96 -27.00 -5.01 -22.75
C LYS A 96 -28.51 -4.98 -22.58
N GLU A 97 -29.06 -3.86 -22.15
CA GLU A 97 -30.50 -3.66 -22.03
C GLU A 97 -31.18 -3.72 -23.40
N ARG A 98 -30.66 -2.99 -24.39
CA ARG A 98 -31.13 -3.09 -25.79
C ARG A 98 -30.99 -4.50 -26.35
N ALA A 99 -29.87 -5.18 -26.09
CA ALA A 99 -29.68 -6.56 -26.53
C ALA A 99 -30.70 -7.50 -25.87
N ARG A 100 -31.03 -7.29 -24.59
CA ARG A 100 -32.09 -8.02 -23.88
C ARG A 100 -33.47 -7.73 -24.46
N GLU A 101 -33.76 -6.49 -24.83
CA GLU A 101 -35.01 -6.09 -25.50
C GLU A 101 -35.13 -6.75 -26.88
N HIS A 102 -34.05 -6.76 -27.67
CA HIS A 102 -34.01 -7.43 -28.97
C HIS A 102 -34.04 -8.97 -28.85
N SER A 103 -33.53 -9.52 -27.75
CA SER A 103 -33.58 -10.96 -27.46
C SER A 103 -34.81 -11.38 -26.67
N GLN A 104 -35.74 -10.45 -26.34
CA GLN A 104 -37.01 -10.88 -25.76
C GLN A 104 -37.67 -11.79 -26.78
N PRO A 105 -38.05 -13.03 -26.40
CA PRO A 105 -38.78 -13.88 -27.30
C PRO A 105 -40.05 -13.12 -27.70
N LYS A 106 -40.20 -12.86 -29.01
CA LYS A 106 -41.44 -12.30 -29.55
C LYS A 106 -42.57 -13.14 -28.96
N PRO A 107 -43.57 -12.54 -28.28
CA PRO A 107 -44.69 -13.32 -27.76
C PRO A 107 -45.26 -14.10 -28.94
N VAL A 108 -45.05 -15.41 -28.92
CA VAL A 108 -45.51 -16.29 -29.99
C VAL A 108 -47.02 -16.14 -29.99
N LYS A 109 -47.61 -15.88 -31.16
CA LYS A 109 -49.07 -15.93 -31.34
C LYS A 109 -49.56 -17.18 -30.62
N ALA A 110 -50.41 -17.02 -29.60
CA ALA A 110 -50.92 -18.15 -28.85
C ALA A 110 -51.39 -19.19 -29.88
N LEU A 111 -50.75 -20.37 -29.89
CA LEU A 111 -51.26 -21.46 -30.72
C LEU A 111 -52.71 -21.63 -30.30
N TRP A 112 -53.62 -21.39 -31.25
CA TRP A 112 -55.05 -21.52 -31.06
C TRP A 112 -55.31 -22.89 -30.42
N LYS A 113 -55.64 -22.87 -29.12
CA LYS A 113 -56.07 -24.06 -28.41
C LYS A 113 -57.49 -24.29 -28.89
N SER A 114 -57.74 -25.42 -29.54
CA SER A 114 -59.11 -25.76 -29.89
C SER A 114 -59.88 -26.04 -28.59
N GLN A 115 -61.13 -25.57 -28.54
CA GLN A 115 -61.99 -25.71 -27.35
C GLN A 115 -62.20 -27.16 -26.90
N LYS A 116 -61.90 -28.13 -27.78
CA LYS A 116 -61.89 -29.56 -27.49
C LYS A 116 -60.88 -29.97 -26.42
N TYR A 117 -59.83 -29.18 -26.19
CA TYR A 117 -58.73 -29.51 -25.27
C TYR A 117 -58.53 -28.51 -24.13
N ASP A 118 -59.45 -27.56 -23.93
CA ASP A 118 -59.34 -26.58 -22.84
C ASP A 118 -59.43 -27.24 -21.45
N ASN A 119 -60.22 -28.31 -21.33
CA ASN A 119 -60.41 -29.04 -20.08
C ASN A 119 -59.58 -30.33 -19.98
N VAL A 120 -58.69 -30.59 -20.96
CA VAL A 120 -57.86 -31.80 -20.95
C VAL A 120 -56.54 -31.48 -20.27
N GLU A 121 -56.43 -31.83 -18.99
CA GLU A 121 -55.17 -31.67 -18.26
C GLU A 121 -54.08 -32.60 -18.81
N SER A 122 -52.87 -32.07 -18.93
CA SER A 122 -51.73 -32.87 -19.39
C SER A 122 -51.38 -33.95 -18.37
N LYS A 123 -51.15 -35.19 -18.82
CA LYS A 123 -50.61 -36.26 -17.96
C LYS A 123 -49.27 -35.88 -17.30
N VAL A 124 -48.53 -34.96 -17.93
CA VAL A 124 -47.29 -34.39 -17.36
C VAL A 124 -47.61 -33.46 -16.19
N LYS A 125 -48.71 -32.69 -16.25
CA LYS A 125 -49.18 -31.86 -15.13
C LYS A 125 -49.51 -32.73 -13.92
N ALA A 126 -50.19 -33.85 -14.13
CA ALA A 126 -50.47 -34.82 -13.07
C ALA A 126 -49.18 -35.38 -12.43
N LYS A 127 -48.15 -35.67 -13.25
CA LYS A 127 -46.84 -36.15 -12.75
C LYS A 127 -46.02 -35.09 -12.01
N LEU A 128 -46.22 -33.81 -12.32
CA LEU A 128 -45.59 -32.69 -11.62
C LEU A 128 -46.35 -32.27 -10.35
N GLN A 129 -47.66 -32.52 -10.30
CA GLN A 129 -48.50 -32.29 -9.12
C GLN A 129 -48.46 -33.47 -8.13
N GLU A 130 -47.97 -34.64 -8.54
CA GLU A 130 -47.64 -35.74 -7.65
C GLU A 130 -46.65 -35.21 -6.60
N SER A 131 -47.11 -35.08 -5.36
CA SER A 131 -46.29 -34.56 -4.28
C SER A 131 -45.04 -35.43 -4.15
N SER A 132 -43.88 -34.78 -4.13
CA SER A 132 -42.62 -35.49 -3.95
C SER A 132 -42.71 -36.37 -2.70
N PRO A 133 -42.19 -37.61 -2.73
CA PRO A 133 -42.24 -38.49 -1.58
C PRO A 133 -41.67 -37.77 -0.34
N PRO A 134 -42.28 -37.96 0.85
CA PRO A 134 -41.83 -37.30 2.06
C PRO A 134 -40.33 -37.60 2.26
N PRO A 135 -39.52 -36.59 2.61
CA PRO A 135 -38.08 -36.77 2.77
C PRO A 135 -37.83 -37.85 3.83
N ILE A 136 -37.00 -38.83 3.46
CA ILE A 136 -36.63 -39.96 4.33
C ILE A 136 -36.08 -39.38 5.64
N PRO A 137 -36.62 -39.76 6.81
CA PRO A 137 -36.26 -39.14 8.09
C PRO A 137 -34.78 -39.31 8.46
N GLU A 138 -34.12 -40.36 7.97
CA GLU A 138 -32.67 -40.56 8.14
C GLU A 138 -31.83 -39.53 7.37
N ALA A 139 -32.32 -38.97 6.27
CA ALA A 139 -31.63 -37.94 5.50
C ALA A 139 -31.62 -36.57 6.20
N LEU A 140 -32.41 -36.38 7.27
CA LEU A 140 -32.36 -35.19 8.12
C LEU A 140 -31.18 -35.22 9.10
N LYS A 141 -30.62 -36.40 9.40
CA LYS A 141 -29.49 -36.57 10.33
C LYS A 141 -28.15 -36.22 9.68
N PHE A 142 -28.10 -36.22 8.35
CA PHE A 142 -26.90 -35.89 7.60
C PHE A 142 -27.05 -34.50 6.98
N LEU A 143 -26.21 -33.55 7.39
CA LEU A 143 -25.99 -32.33 6.62
C LEU A 143 -25.54 -32.77 5.22
N ARG A 144 -26.39 -32.61 4.20
CA ARG A 144 -25.97 -32.75 2.81
C ARG A 144 -24.97 -31.64 2.53
N ALA A 145 -23.68 -31.94 2.72
CA ALA A 145 -22.60 -31.05 2.35
C ALA A 145 -22.84 -30.60 0.90
N TYR A 146 -22.78 -29.29 0.66
CA TYR A 146 -22.93 -28.63 -0.64
C TYR A 146 -24.34 -28.31 -1.19
N SER A 147 -25.45 -28.56 -0.47
CA SER A 147 -26.79 -28.27 -1.03
C SER A 147 -27.25 -26.79 -1.01
N ARG A 148 -26.55 -25.90 -0.29
CA ARG A 148 -27.00 -24.50 -0.09
C ARG A 148 -26.14 -23.42 -0.75
N CYS A 149 -25.18 -23.79 -1.59
CA CYS A 149 -24.30 -22.83 -2.24
C CYS A 149 -24.32 -22.98 -3.76
N GLY A 150 -25.49 -22.73 -4.37
CA GLY A 150 -25.60 -22.41 -5.79
C GLY A 150 -25.83 -20.91 -5.97
N PRO A 151 -25.27 -20.26 -7.01
CA PRO A 151 -25.50 -18.84 -7.25
C PRO A 151 -26.99 -18.60 -7.51
N GLY A 152 -27.69 -17.96 -6.57
CA GLY A 152 -29.10 -17.57 -6.70
C GLY A 152 -30.02 -17.89 -5.52
N ILE A 153 -29.58 -18.70 -4.55
CA ILE A 153 -30.40 -19.02 -3.37
C ILE A 153 -30.16 -17.96 -2.28
N LYS A 154 -31.14 -17.09 -2.05
CA LYS A 154 -31.11 -16.15 -0.92
C LYS A 154 -31.37 -16.94 0.37
N PRO A 155 -30.56 -16.78 1.43
CA PRO A 155 -30.87 -17.41 2.71
C PRO A 155 -32.18 -16.81 3.25
N CYS A 156 -33.20 -17.66 3.43
CA CYS A 156 -34.42 -17.26 4.15
C CYS A 156 -34.03 -16.94 5.59
N ARG A 157 -34.11 -15.66 5.95
CA ARG A 157 -34.00 -15.21 7.34
C ARG A 157 -35.19 -15.82 8.11
N PRO A 158 -34.98 -16.51 9.24
CA PRO A 158 -36.11 -17.01 10.03
C PRO A 158 -36.95 -15.81 10.52
N LEU A 159 -38.27 -15.94 10.40
CA LEU A 159 -39.22 -14.99 10.99
C LEU A 159 -38.97 -14.96 12.50
N SER A 160 -38.87 -13.75 13.05
CA SER A 160 -38.64 -13.51 14.47
C SER A 160 -39.72 -14.20 15.32
N PRO A 161 -39.37 -14.78 16.48
CA PRO A 161 -40.33 -15.47 17.33
C PRO A 161 -41.29 -14.43 17.91
N SER A 162 -42.56 -14.46 17.47
CA SER A 162 -43.63 -13.77 18.19
C SER A 162 -43.75 -14.41 19.58
N LEU A 163 -43.77 -13.55 20.59
CA LEU A 163 -43.91 -13.87 22.00
C LEU A 163 -45.03 -14.90 22.23
N ALA A 164 -44.67 -16.13 22.52
CA ALA A 164 -45.54 -17.10 23.19
C ALA A 164 -44.90 -17.41 24.55
N ARG A 165 -45.40 -16.75 25.59
CA ARG A 165 -45.25 -17.07 27.03
C ARG A 165 -46.46 -16.45 27.71
N MET A 166 -47.21 -17.08 28.62
CA MET A 166 -47.09 -18.36 29.32
C MET A 166 -48.41 -18.62 30.03
N GLY A 167 -48.79 -19.90 30.12
CA GLY A 167 -49.60 -20.52 31.20
C GLY A 167 -51.07 -20.08 31.33
N ALA A 168 -51.98 -20.87 31.89
CA ALA A 168 -52.02 -22.28 32.28
C ALA A 168 -53.49 -22.51 32.73
N GLU A 169 -54.06 -23.66 32.37
CA GLU A 169 -55.11 -24.41 33.09
C GLU A 169 -56.31 -23.64 33.68
N ALA A 170 -57.48 -23.78 33.07
CA ALA A 170 -58.73 -24.09 33.78
C ALA A 170 -59.81 -24.54 32.77
N ASP A 171 -60.34 -25.74 33.00
CA ASP A 171 -61.60 -26.24 32.45
C ASP A 171 -62.76 -25.24 32.67
N VAL A 172 -63.77 -25.32 31.79
CA VAL A 172 -65.22 -25.32 32.04
C VAL A 172 -65.98 -24.66 30.87
N GLU A 173 -66.67 -25.55 30.13
CA GLU A 173 -68.00 -25.44 29.53
C GLU A 173 -68.41 -24.28 28.61
N ALA A 174 -69.18 -24.69 27.60
CA ALA A 174 -69.83 -23.85 26.62
C ALA A 174 -70.85 -22.89 27.26
N GLY A 175 -70.77 -21.63 26.86
CA GLY A 175 -71.78 -20.62 27.18
C GLY A 175 -71.60 -19.40 26.28
N GLU A 176 -72.50 -19.26 25.32
CA GLU A 176 -72.67 -18.04 24.52
C GLU A 176 -73.03 -16.89 25.45
N ALA A 177 -72.06 -16.04 25.76
CA ALA A 177 -72.31 -14.73 26.34
C ALA A 177 -71.43 -13.73 25.61
N GLU A 178 -72.07 -12.74 24.98
CA GLU A 178 -71.42 -11.59 24.35
C GLU A 178 -70.67 -10.75 25.40
N ALA A 179 -69.49 -11.21 25.81
CA ALA A 179 -68.54 -10.38 26.51
C ALA A 179 -67.97 -9.40 25.50
N LYS A 180 -68.55 -8.20 25.44
CA LYS A 180 -67.90 -7.01 24.86
C LYS A 180 -66.59 -6.79 25.61
N ILE A 181 -65.51 -7.40 25.11
CA ILE A 181 -64.15 -7.07 25.48
C ILE A 181 -63.93 -5.65 24.97
N GLN A 182 -64.22 -4.65 25.81
CA GLN A 182 -63.75 -3.29 25.59
C GLN A 182 -62.24 -3.32 25.83
N VAL A 183 -61.49 -3.70 24.79
CA VAL A 183 -60.08 -3.34 24.72
C VAL A 183 -60.07 -1.83 24.56
N GLU A 184 -59.87 -1.10 25.66
CA GLU A 184 -59.46 0.31 25.61
C GLU A 184 -58.05 0.39 25.00
N GLY A 185 -57.94 0.03 23.72
CA GLY A 185 -56.79 0.31 22.91
C GLY A 185 -56.82 1.79 22.66
N ARG A 186 -55.94 2.55 23.33
CA ARG A 186 -55.59 3.90 22.87
C ARG A 186 -55.42 3.80 21.36
N SER A 187 -56.23 4.56 20.60
CA SER A 187 -56.14 4.59 19.14
C SER A 187 -54.72 5.03 18.77
N VAL A 188 -53.87 4.06 18.47
CA VAL A 188 -52.49 4.33 18.08
C VAL A 188 -52.54 4.77 16.63
N ASP A 189 -52.25 6.05 16.40
CA ASP A 189 -52.08 6.58 15.06
C ASP A 189 -50.79 6.00 14.46
N PHE A 190 -50.92 4.84 13.83
CA PHE A 190 -49.80 4.12 13.22
C PHE A 190 -49.06 4.96 12.18
N ILE A 191 -49.74 5.91 11.54
CA ILE A 191 -49.14 6.82 10.57
C ILE A 191 -48.17 7.76 11.29
N LYS A 192 -48.61 8.39 12.38
CA LYS A 192 -47.74 9.25 13.21
C LYS A 192 -46.62 8.46 13.87
N HIS A 193 -46.92 7.28 14.43
CA HIS A 193 -45.93 6.41 15.04
C HIS A 193 -44.85 5.98 14.03
N ASN A 194 -45.25 5.54 12.83
CA ASN A 194 -44.33 5.15 11.76
C ASN A 194 -43.52 6.34 11.27
N ALA A 195 -44.13 7.51 11.07
CA ALA A 195 -43.42 8.72 10.67
C ALA A 195 -42.37 9.16 11.70
N LEU A 196 -42.69 9.11 13.00
CA LEU A 196 -41.74 9.41 14.07
C LEU A 196 -40.63 8.37 14.15
N ASN A 197 -40.94 7.08 13.99
CA ASN A 197 -39.93 6.04 13.95
C ASN A 197 -39.02 6.15 12.71
N ALA A 198 -39.57 6.47 11.54
CA ALA A 198 -38.79 6.68 10.33
C ALA A 198 -37.86 7.90 10.45
N LYS A 199 -38.32 8.99 11.10
CA LYS A 199 -37.47 10.16 11.41
C LYS A 199 -36.35 9.84 12.41
N ARG A 200 -36.60 8.95 13.38
CA ARG A 200 -35.63 8.54 14.40
C ARG A 200 -34.71 7.41 13.96
N ALA A 201 -35.08 6.65 12.94
CA ALA A 201 -34.31 5.52 12.47
C ALA A 201 -32.93 6.02 11.99
N PRO A 202 -31.81 5.52 12.57
CA PRO A 202 -30.50 5.95 12.15
C PRO A 202 -30.26 5.49 10.71
N LEU A 203 -29.83 6.41 9.85
CA LEU A 203 -29.39 6.07 8.50
C LEU A 203 -28.18 5.14 8.62
N ARG A 204 -28.38 3.87 8.27
CA ARG A 204 -27.30 2.89 8.19
C ARG A 204 -26.42 3.26 7.01
N ARG A 205 -25.25 3.84 7.29
CA ARG A 205 -24.20 4.02 6.28
C ARG A 205 -23.74 2.66 5.76
N SER A 206 -23.39 2.61 4.47
CA SER A 206 -22.79 1.40 3.89
C SER A 206 -21.49 1.06 4.61
N GLN A 207 -21.17 -0.24 4.69
CA GLN A 207 -19.94 -0.73 5.30
C GLN A 207 -18.70 -0.09 4.66
N SER A 208 -18.73 0.14 3.34
CA SER A 208 -17.66 0.81 2.59
C SER A 208 -17.39 2.27 3.03
N LEU A 209 -18.43 3.00 3.45
CA LEU A 209 -18.26 4.37 3.94
C LEU A 209 -17.75 4.38 5.38
N GLN A 210 -18.15 3.39 6.18
CA GLN A 210 -17.64 3.22 7.55
C GLN A 210 -16.15 2.87 7.52
N THR A 211 -15.74 1.94 6.66
CA THR A 211 -14.32 1.58 6.49
C THR A 211 -13.47 2.75 6.00
N LEU A 212 -14.03 3.60 5.12
CA LEU A 212 -13.34 4.81 4.66
C LEU A 212 -13.15 5.82 5.79
N ALA A 213 -14.18 6.02 6.63
CA ALA A 213 -14.09 6.92 7.78
C ALA A 213 -13.04 6.43 8.79
N GLU A 214 -13.01 5.13 9.09
CA GLU A 214 -12.03 4.53 9.99
C GLU A 214 -10.59 4.70 9.47
N LEU A 215 -10.35 4.49 8.16
CA LEU A 215 -9.04 4.71 7.55
C LEU A 215 -8.58 6.18 7.63
N LEU A 216 -9.51 7.13 7.45
CA LEU A 216 -9.20 8.56 7.58
C LEU A 216 -8.87 8.93 9.02
N GLU A 217 -9.63 8.42 10.00
CA GLU A 217 -9.30 8.60 11.42
C GLU A 217 -7.96 7.98 11.78
N GLN A 218 -7.66 6.78 11.28
CA GLN A 218 -6.38 6.12 11.51
C GLN A 218 -5.22 6.96 10.96
N LYS A 219 -5.35 7.44 9.72
CA LYS A 219 -4.38 8.36 9.10
C LYS A 219 -4.14 9.61 9.93
N HIS A 220 -5.21 10.19 10.49
CA HIS A 220 -5.11 11.37 11.34
C HIS A 220 -4.32 11.08 12.61
N ARG A 221 -4.64 9.98 13.30
CA ARG A 221 -3.95 9.55 14.53
C ARG A 221 -2.46 9.29 14.27
N GLU A 222 -2.13 8.57 13.20
CA GLU A 222 -0.74 8.31 12.79
C GLU A 222 0.03 9.62 12.54
N GLN A 223 -0.61 10.60 11.91
CA GLN A 223 -0.01 11.91 11.66
C GLN A 223 0.22 12.69 12.96
N GLU A 224 -0.74 12.66 13.89
CA GLU A 224 -0.60 13.28 15.21
C GLU A 224 0.54 12.65 16.02
N GLU A 225 0.66 11.32 15.98
CA GLU A 225 1.75 10.60 16.62
C GLU A 225 3.12 10.95 16.04
N TYR A 226 3.22 11.04 14.72
CA TYR A 226 4.45 11.49 14.05
C TYR A 226 4.80 12.92 14.46
N ASN A 227 3.81 13.82 14.47
CA ASN A 227 3.98 15.21 14.86
C ASN A 227 4.43 15.35 16.32
N ALA A 228 3.97 14.48 17.22
CA ALA A 228 4.35 14.51 18.62
C ALA A 228 5.75 13.92 18.88
N LYS A 229 6.10 12.82 18.19
CA LYS A 229 7.32 12.03 18.50
C LYS A 229 8.52 12.41 17.63
N GLN A 230 8.29 12.61 16.33
CA GLN A 230 9.36 12.66 15.33
C GLN A 230 9.55 14.06 14.75
N LYS A 231 8.48 14.84 14.61
CA LYS A 231 8.55 16.19 14.05
C LYS A 231 9.38 17.10 14.96
N GLY A 232 10.40 17.73 14.39
CA GLY A 232 11.30 18.62 15.12
C GLY A 232 12.34 17.90 15.97
N HIS A 233 12.34 16.56 16.01
CA HIS A 233 13.39 15.81 16.69
C HIS A 233 14.71 15.94 15.92
N VAL A 234 15.77 16.30 16.64
CA VAL A 234 17.10 16.47 16.05
C VAL A 234 17.73 15.07 15.91
N PRO A 235 18.19 14.69 14.71
CA PRO A 235 18.88 13.42 14.52
C PRO A 235 20.05 13.21 15.49
N GLN A 236 20.18 11.98 16.01
CA GLN A 236 21.15 11.62 17.05
C GLN A 236 22.60 12.00 16.68
N TYR A 237 22.98 11.87 15.41
CA TYR A 237 24.33 12.19 14.95
C TYR A 237 24.70 13.67 15.13
N LEU A 238 23.72 14.59 15.08
CA LEU A 238 23.97 16.02 15.31
C LEU A 238 24.21 16.30 16.79
N LEU A 239 23.51 15.59 17.69
CA LEU A 239 23.74 15.69 19.12
C LEU A 239 25.13 15.17 19.47
N GLN A 240 25.50 13.99 18.96
CA GLN A 240 26.84 13.41 19.11
C GLN A 240 27.92 14.35 18.55
N ARG A 241 27.67 14.99 17.40
CA ARG A 241 28.60 15.97 16.82
C ARG A 241 28.81 17.19 17.72
N LYS A 242 27.74 17.72 18.34
CA LYS A 242 27.85 18.82 19.32
C LYS A 242 28.69 18.42 20.53
N GLU A 243 28.51 17.19 21.02
CA GLU A 243 29.31 16.67 22.14
C GLU A 243 30.78 16.49 21.77
N LEU A 244 31.08 15.97 20.58
CA LEU A 244 32.45 15.86 20.08
C LEU A 244 33.13 17.23 20.01
N TRP A 245 32.44 18.25 19.48
CA TRP A 245 32.98 19.60 19.47
C TRP A 245 33.23 20.14 20.86
N ARG A 246 32.31 19.91 21.81
CA ARG A 246 32.50 20.32 23.20
C ARG A 246 33.77 19.70 23.79
N ARG A 247 33.95 18.39 23.63
CA ARG A 247 35.15 17.66 24.09
C ARG A 247 36.43 18.18 23.47
N GLN A 248 36.43 18.41 22.15
CA GLN A 248 37.59 18.98 21.46
C GLN A 248 37.94 20.39 21.97
N LEU A 249 36.93 21.21 22.25
CA LEU A 249 37.13 22.57 22.77
C LEU A 249 37.70 22.53 24.19
N GLU A 250 37.22 21.61 25.04
CA GLU A 250 37.78 21.36 26.37
C GLU A 250 39.22 20.86 26.29
N GLU A 251 39.53 19.91 25.40
CA GLU A 251 40.90 19.43 25.17
C GLU A 251 41.82 20.55 24.68
N GLN A 252 41.37 21.39 23.74
CA GLN A 252 42.14 22.55 23.30
C GLN A 252 42.39 23.55 24.43
N GLN A 253 41.39 23.83 25.26
CA GLN A 253 41.57 24.69 26.44
C GLN A 253 42.54 24.10 27.47
N ARG A 254 42.54 22.77 27.66
CA ARG A 254 43.48 22.10 28.56
C ARG A 254 44.91 22.07 28.02
N ASN A 255 45.06 22.01 26.70
CA ASN A 255 46.35 21.99 26.01
C ASN A 255 46.87 23.39 25.67
N LEU A 256 46.08 24.44 25.92
CA LEU A 256 46.46 25.82 25.66
C LEU A 256 47.64 26.16 26.58
N PRO A 257 48.83 26.50 26.02
CA PRO A 257 49.96 26.92 26.83
C PRO A 257 49.61 28.23 27.53
N ASP A 258 50.11 28.39 28.76
CA ASP A 258 49.88 29.58 29.56
C ASP A 258 50.43 30.82 28.81
N PRO A 259 49.60 31.86 28.55
CA PRO A 259 49.97 33.01 27.71
C PRO A 259 51.22 33.76 28.18
N ASP A 260 51.58 33.66 29.46
CA ASP A 260 52.75 34.32 30.04
C ASP A 260 54.06 33.53 29.84
N THR A 261 53.99 32.29 29.33
CA THR A 261 55.19 31.45 29.14
C THR A 261 55.70 31.53 27.69
N PRO A 262 56.96 31.94 27.45
CA PRO A 262 57.49 32.06 26.10
C PRO A 262 57.67 30.70 25.41
N PRO A 263 57.66 30.65 24.06
CA PRO A 263 57.84 29.42 23.30
C PRO A 263 59.10 28.64 23.70
N GLY A 264 58.99 27.32 23.84
CA GLY A 264 60.11 26.45 24.22
C GLY A 264 60.49 26.49 25.71
N HIS A 265 59.78 27.26 26.53
CA HIS A 265 60.00 27.33 27.97
C HIS A 265 58.80 26.71 28.71
N VAL A 266 59.07 26.11 29.87
CA VAL A 266 58.05 25.54 30.76
C VAL A 266 58.19 26.24 32.10
N LEU A 267 57.06 26.62 32.69
CA LEU A 267 57.03 27.26 34.00
C LEU A 267 57.55 26.28 35.07
N MET A 268 58.60 26.66 35.79
CA MET A 268 59.20 25.82 36.83
C MET A 268 58.20 25.63 37.98
N PRO A 269 57.90 24.40 38.42
CA PRO A 269 57.01 24.15 39.55
C PRO A 269 57.44 24.92 40.79
N GLU A 270 56.48 25.45 41.56
CA GLU A 270 56.79 26.33 42.69
C GLU A 270 57.68 25.67 43.74
N GLU A 271 57.55 24.37 43.96
CA GLU A 271 58.37 23.60 44.89
C GLU A 271 59.86 23.63 44.52
N GLN A 272 60.17 23.40 43.25
CA GLN A 272 61.54 23.44 42.72
C GLN A 272 62.09 24.87 42.76
N ARG A 273 61.25 25.87 42.49
CA ARG A 273 61.62 27.27 42.60
C ARG A 273 62.00 27.61 44.05
N LEU A 274 61.17 27.21 45.03
CA LEU A 274 61.41 27.45 46.46
C LEU A 274 62.67 26.74 46.97
N GLN A 275 62.89 25.48 46.56
CA GLN A 275 64.13 24.77 46.88
C GLN A 275 65.37 25.50 46.37
N THR A 276 65.37 25.90 45.10
CA THR A 276 66.50 26.61 44.48
C THR A 276 66.79 27.94 45.19
N LEU A 277 65.74 28.68 45.54
CA LEU A 277 65.82 29.93 46.29
C LEU A 277 66.39 29.70 47.71
N GLY A 278 65.99 28.60 48.36
CA GLY A 278 66.56 28.16 49.64
C GLY A 278 68.06 27.88 49.53
N ASN A 279 68.47 27.10 48.53
CA ASN A 279 69.88 26.78 48.28
C ASN A 279 70.73 28.03 48.02
N LEU A 280 70.20 28.99 47.26
CA LEU A 280 70.85 30.29 46.99
C LEU A 280 70.99 31.15 48.25
N LYS A 281 69.98 31.17 49.12
CA LYS A 281 70.07 31.89 50.40
C LYS A 281 71.11 31.27 51.32
N GLN A 282 71.18 29.93 51.37
CA GLN A 282 72.16 29.20 52.15
C GLN A 282 73.59 29.40 51.61
N SER A 283 73.78 29.43 50.29
CA SER A 283 75.11 29.65 49.70
C SER A 283 75.62 31.07 49.88
N LYS A 284 74.73 32.07 49.93
CA LYS A 284 75.10 33.47 50.20
C LYS A 284 75.37 33.80 51.67
N SER A 285 74.94 32.95 52.61
CA SER A 285 75.22 33.12 54.04
C SER A 285 76.49 32.39 54.49
N LYS A 286 77.18 31.68 53.58
CA LYS A 286 78.53 31.17 53.76
C LYS A 286 79.52 32.14 53.14
#